data_AF-A0A372ILX0-F1
#
_entry.id   AF-A0A372ILX0-F1
#
_cell.length_a   1.000
_cell.length_b   1.000
_cell.length_c   1.000
_cell.angle_alpha   90.00
_cell.angle_beta   90.00
_cell.angle_gamma   90.00
#
_symmetry.space_group_name_H-M   'P 1'
#
loop_
_entity.id
_entity.type
_entity.pdbx_description
1 polymer ?
#
loop_
_entity_poly.entity_id
_entity_poly.type
_entity_poly.pdbx_seq_one_letter_code
_entity_poly.pdbx_strand_id
1 'polypeptide(L)'
;MIRKNHLTDEELLLFVDGELDSWRVNQVRQHLQSCPECQTRRNSIKASIAEWIELHHMELSAQIPSAERPRRLLRARLVEELAEQTPKSRLLPWSPGFSSLKIAGAMAVFAAITVVAGAAWRHHPKGSDVAATPHAVRDVSLPDQKLTPGNYQSVRLRDVCEARPYEQARVTSASLQQQILREYGMPGTAVSQYEIDFLVIPELGGTSDIHNLWPEPYSSTEWNAHVKDALEERLHQLVCERKLDLATAQHDIATNWISAYKKYFHTNVPVPADSRS
;
A
#
# COMPACT_ATOMS: atom_id res chain seq x y z
N MET A 1 31.47 25.37 -8.79
CA MET A 1 32.17 24.08 -8.55
C MET A 1 31.54 23.43 -7.33
N ILE A 2 30.69 22.42 -7.50
CA ILE A 2 30.02 21.71 -6.40
C ILE A 2 31.00 20.66 -5.87
N ARG A 3 31.40 20.75 -4.60
CA ARG A 3 32.19 19.71 -3.93
C ARG A 3 31.35 18.42 -3.92
N LYS A 4 31.82 17.37 -4.58
CA LYS A 4 31.19 16.05 -4.55
C LYS A 4 31.54 15.39 -3.22
N ASN A 5 30.69 15.55 -2.21
CA ASN A 5 30.80 14.73 -1.01
C ASN A 5 30.35 13.31 -1.37
N HIS A 6 31.27 12.34 -1.23
CA HIS A 6 31.01 10.91 -1.41
C HIS A 6 30.58 10.27 -0.09
N LEU A 7 29.90 9.13 -0.17
CA LEU A 7 29.53 8.34 1.00
C LEU A 7 30.76 7.65 1.62
N THR A 8 30.76 7.49 2.94
CA THR A 8 31.79 6.72 3.65
C THR A 8 31.56 5.22 3.48
N ASP A 9 32.58 4.39 3.73
CA ASP A 9 32.40 2.93 3.68
C ASP A 9 31.49 2.42 4.80
N GLU A 10 31.53 3.06 5.97
CA GLU A 10 30.63 2.76 7.09
C GLU A 10 29.16 2.97 6.68
N GLU A 11 28.85 4.09 6.02
CA GLU A 11 27.50 4.37 5.53
C GLU A 11 27.05 3.40 4.43
N LEU A 12 27.98 2.96 3.57
CA LEU A 12 27.68 1.96 2.56
C LEU A 12 27.45 0.57 3.18
N LEU A 13 28.18 0.22 4.24
CA LEU A 13 27.98 -1.03 4.98
C LEU A 13 26.63 -1.03 5.70
N LEU A 14 26.35 0.01 6.50
CA LEU A 14 25.05 0.17 7.16
C LEU A 14 23.89 0.15 6.15
N PHE A 15 24.08 0.73 4.95
CA PHE A 15 23.08 0.67 3.88
C PHE A 15 22.91 -0.73 3.29
N VAL A 16 24.00 -1.50 3.16
CA VAL A 16 23.95 -2.88 2.63
C VAL A 16 23.31 -3.84 3.63
N ASP A 17 23.60 -3.65 4.92
CA ASP A 17 23.10 -4.49 6.03
C ASP A 17 21.68 -4.09 6.47
N GLY A 18 21.19 -2.93 6.02
CA GLY A 18 19.83 -2.45 6.30
C GLY A 18 19.67 -1.80 7.67
N GLU A 19 20.78 -1.36 8.28
CA GLU A 19 20.82 -0.78 9.64
C GLU A 19 20.69 0.75 9.65
N LEU A 20 20.66 1.38 8.47
CA LEU A 20 20.40 2.81 8.36
C LEU A 20 18.93 3.14 8.64
N ASP A 21 18.70 4.28 9.29
CA ASP A 21 17.38 4.88 9.40
C ASP A 21 16.81 5.22 8.01
N SER A 22 15.48 5.29 7.91
CA SER A 22 14.77 5.44 6.64
C SER A 22 15.15 6.72 5.87
N TRP A 23 15.51 7.79 6.58
CA TRP A 23 15.96 9.04 5.97
C TRP A 23 17.35 8.87 5.35
N ARG A 24 18.29 8.28 6.08
CA ARG A 24 19.66 8.05 5.60
C ARG A 24 19.68 7.04 4.46
N VAL A 25 18.84 6.00 4.49
CA VAL A 25 18.67 5.04 3.38
C VAL A 25 18.30 5.73 2.08
N ASN A 26 17.35 6.67 2.12
CA ASN A 26 16.90 7.38 0.91
C ASN A 26 17.95 8.36 0.38
N GLN A 27 18.66 9.06 1.27
CA GLN A 27 19.78 9.91 0.86
C GLN A 27 20.92 9.12 0.20
N VAL A 28 21.28 7.98 0.82
CA VAL A 28 22.28 7.08 0.25
C VAL A 28 21.79 6.54 -1.09
N ARG A 29 20.52 6.15 -1.22
CA ARG A 29 19.93 5.67 -2.49
C ARG A 29 19.97 6.73 -3.60
N GLN A 30 19.60 7.98 -3.30
CA GLN A 30 19.63 9.09 -4.25
C GLN A 30 21.07 9.45 -4.67
N HIS A 31 22.00 9.45 -3.71
CA HIS A 31 23.42 9.64 -4.01
C HIS A 31 23.93 8.52 -4.91
N LEU A 32 23.58 7.27 -4.61
CA LEU A 32 23.99 6.12 -5.41
C LEU A 32 23.44 6.23 -6.83
N GLN A 33 22.22 6.69 -7.06
CA GLN A 33 21.67 6.87 -8.42
C GLN A 33 22.48 7.87 -9.27
N SER A 34 23.13 8.86 -8.65
CA SER A 34 23.84 9.94 -9.34
C SER A 34 25.37 9.84 -9.25
N CYS A 35 25.91 8.91 -8.45
CA CYS A 35 27.36 8.74 -8.23
C CYS A 35 27.85 7.32 -8.59
N PRO A 36 28.41 7.10 -9.80
CA PRO A 36 28.93 5.81 -10.23
C PRO A 36 30.04 5.24 -9.32
N GLU A 37 30.86 6.10 -8.72
CA GLU A 37 31.96 5.68 -7.85
C GLU A 37 31.44 5.02 -6.56
N CYS A 38 30.43 5.60 -5.93
CA CYS A 38 29.81 5.01 -4.74
C CYS A 38 29.00 3.75 -5.09
N GLN A 39 28.41 3.67 -6.30
CA GLN A 39 27.79 2.43 -6.77
C GLN A 39 28.82 1.30 -6.89
N THR A 40 29.99 1.56 -7.49
CA THR A 40 31.06 0.57 -7.64
C THR A 40 31.57 0.09 -6.28
N ARG A 41 31.80 1.01 -5.33
CA ARG A 41 32.22 0.67 -3.95
C ARG A 41 31.19 -0.22 -3.24
N ARG A 42 29.91 0.16 -3.27
CA ARG A 42 28.81 -0.65 -2.71
C ARG A 42 28.74 -2.04 -3.34
N ASN A 43 28.89 -2.13 -4.66
CA ASN A 43 28.83 -3.41 -5.36
C ASN A 43 30.02 -4.31 -4.98
N SER A 44 31.21 -3.73 -4.74
CA SER A 44 32.38 -4.47 -4.23
C SER A 44 32.12 -5.04 -2.82
N ILE A 45 31.55 -4.24 -1.92
CA ILE A 45 31.18 -4.69 -0.57
C ILE A 45 30.20 -5.87 -0.65
N LYS A 46 29.15 -5.75 -1.48
CA LYS A 46 28.18 -6.84 -1.69
C LYS A 46 28.81 -8.11 -2.27
N ALA A 47 29.79 -7.98 -3.16
CA ALA A 47 30.48 -9.12 -3.74
C ALA A 47 31.30 -9.89 -2.69
N SER A 48 32.00 -9.19 -1.80
CA SER A 48 32.74 -9.82 -0.69
C SER A 48 31.82 -10.54 0.30
N ILE A 49 30.65 -9.96 0.61
CA ILE A 49 29.63 -10.62 1.44
C ILE A 49 29.10 -11.89 0.76
N ALA A 50 28.80 -11.81 -0.54
CA ALA A 50 28.32 -12.96 -1.31
C ALA A 50 29.35 -14.10 -1.36
N GLU A 51 30.64 -13.79 -1.56
CA GLU A 51 31.73 -14.77 -1.53
C GLU A 51 31.82 -15.47 -0.17
N TRP A 52 31.71 -14.71 0.92
CA TRP A 52 31.71 -15.27 2.28
C TRP A 52 30.50 -16.16 2.55
N ILE A 53 29.30 -15.75 2.11
CA ILE A 53 28.06 -16.53 2.25
C ILE A 53 28.20 -17.87 1.53
N GLU A 54 28.73 -17.88 0.30
CA GLU A 54 28.92 -19.12 -0.46
C GLU A 54 29.88 -20.09 0.25
N LEU A 55 31.01 -19.59 0.76
CA LEU A 55 31.94 -20.39 1.55
C LEU A 55 31.29 -20.96 2.82
N HIS A 56 30.51 -20.15 3.54
CA HIS A 56 29.86 -20.58 4.78
C HIS A 56 28.67 -21.50 4.53
N HIS A 57 27.93 -21.31 3.43
CA HIS A 57 26.80 -22.15 3.08
C HIS A 57 27.25 -23.58 2.77
N MET A 58 28.44 -23.77 2.19
CA MET A 58 29.03 -25.11 2.01
C MET A 58 29.32 -25.83 3.34
N GLU A 59 29.67 -25.11 4.40
CA GLU A 59 30.00 -25.68 5.71
C GLU A 59 28.76 -25.81 6.63
N LEU A 60 27.87 -24.81 6.66
CA LEU A 60 26.67 -24.79 7.49
C LEU A 60 25.54 -25.68 6.95
N SER A 61 25.39 -25.83 5.63
CA SER A 61 24.31 -26.64 5.06
C SER A 61 24.42 -28.13 5.41
N ALA A 62 25.63 -28.58 5.79
CA ALA A 62 25.84 -29.92 6.33
C ALA A 62 25.35 -30.07 7.79
N GLN A 63 25.24 -28.97 8.54
CA GLN A 63 24.92 -28.96 9.98
C GLN A 63 23.48 -28.58 10.30
N ILE A 64 22.80 -27.83 9.41
CA ILE A 64 21.41 -27.41 9.63
C ILE A 64 20.44 -28.42 9.00
N PRO A 65 19.60 -29.11 9.81
CA PRO A 65 18.61 -30.04 9.27
C PRO A 65 17.56 -29.32 8.43
N SER A 66 17.16 -29.95 7.32
CA SER A 66 16.21 -29.36 6.36
C SER A 66 14.88 -28.96 6.99
N ALA A 67 14.45 -27.72 6.75
CA ALA A 67 13.16 -27.17 7.18
C ALA A 67 11.96 -27.64 6.35
N GLU A 68 12.14 -28.59 5.43
CA GLU A 68 11.10 -29.03 4.49
C GLU A 68 9.90 -29.69 5.21
N ARG A 69 10.18 -30.54 6.20
CA ARG A 69 9.14 -31.27 6.95
C ARG A 69 8.28 -30.32 7.82
N PRO A 70 8.86 -29.41 8.63
CA PRO A 70 8.10 -28.37 9.33
C PRO A 70 7.25 -27.49 8.39
N ARG A 71 7.81 -27.07 7.25
CA ARG A 71 7.08 -26.24 6.27
C ARG A 71 5.88 -26.96 5.67
N ARG A 72 6.00 -28.25 5.35
CA ARG A 72 4.88 -29.07 4.85
C ARG A 72 3.78 -29.21 5.89
N LEU A 73 4.13 -29.41 7.15
CA LEU A 73 3.15 -29.49 8.24
C LEU A 73 2.40 -28.18 8.44
N LEU A 74 3.11 -27.05 8.41
CA LEU A 74 2.48 -25.73 8.52
C LEU A 74 1.51 -25.48 7.35
N ARG A 75 1.94 -25.78 6.12
CA ARG A 75 1.07 -25.65 4.93
C ARG A 75 -0.18 -26.50 5.03
N ALA A 76 -0.08 -27.74 5.52
CA ALA A 76 -1.24 -28.62 5.68
C ALA A 76 -2.26 -28.04 6.67
N ARG A 77 -1.80 -27.49 7.80
CA ARG A 77 -2.68 -26.85 8.80
C ARG A 77 -3.41 -25.63 8.24
N LEU A 78 -2.71 -24.79 7.48
CA LEU A 78 -3.33 -23.62 6.84
C LEU A 78 -4.43 -24.01 5.85
N VAL A 79 -4.25 -25.11 5.10
CA VAL A 79 -5.28 -25.61 4.16
C VAL A 79 -6.50 -26.15 4.90
N GLU A 80 -6.29 -26.85 6.02
CA GLU A 80 -7.37 -27.37 6.86
C GLU A 80 -8.21 -26.23 7.47
N GLU A 81 -7.54 -25.20 7.99
CA GLU A 81 -8.19 -24.02 8.57
C GLU A 81 -8.98 -23.21 7.53
N LEU A 82 -8.48 -23.11 6.29
CA LEU A 82 -9.19 -22.48 5.18
C LEU A 82 -10.41 -23.29 4.71
N ALA A 83 -10.38 -24.63 4.82
CA ALA A 83 -11.51 -25.48 4.43
C ALA A 83 -12.69 -25.35 5.40
N GLU A 84 -12.42 -25.20 6.71
CA GLU A 84 -13.45 -25.04 7.74
C GLU A 84 -14.21 -23.70 7.65
N GLN A 85 -13.62 -22.68 7.02
CA GLN A 85 -14.24 -21.35 6.88
C GLN A 85 -15.21 -21.22 5.69
N THR A 86 -15.47 -22.30 4.94
CA THR A 86 -16.47 -22.25 3.85
C THR A 86 -17.91 -22.31 4.39
N PRO A 87 -18.76 -21.29 4.17
CA PRO A 87 -20.13 -21.29 4.67
C PRO A 87 -20.95 -22.37 3.96
N LYS A 88 -21.56 -23.28 4.74
CA LYS A 88 -22.52 -24.27 4.27
C LYS A 88 -23.74 -23.56 3.67
N SER A 89 -23.70 -23.26 2.38
CA SER A 89 -24.89 -22.83 1.64
C SER A 89 -25.89 -23.98 1.67
N ARG A 90 -27.00 -23.76 2.39
CA ARG A 90 -28.19 -24.61 2.29
C ARG A 90 -28.69 -24.53 0.85
N LEU A 91 -28.33 -25.52 0.04
CA LEU A 91 -28.93 -25.76 -1.26
C LEU A 91 -30.42 -26.05 -1.04
N LEU A 92 -31.28 -25.09 -1.39
CA LEU A 92 -32.70 -25.36 -1.62
C LEU A 92 -32.83 -26.07 -2.98
N PRO A 93 -33.61 -27.17 -3.07
CA PRO A 93 -33.79 -27.88 -4.32
C PRO A 93 -34.67 -27.05 -5.26
N TRP A 94 -34.11 -26.66 -6.40
CA TRP A 94 -34.84 -25.97 -7.47
C TRP A 94 -35.78 -26.97 -8.15
N SER A 95 -37.09 -26.81 -7.98
CA SER A 95 -38.10 -27.58 -8.72
C SER A 95 -38.26 -27.01 -10.14
N PRO A 96 -38.18 -27.82 -11.21
CA PRO A 96 -38.45 -27.36 -12.57
C PRO A 96 -39.96 -27.41 -12.80
N GLY A 97 -40.61 -26.25 -12.88
CA GLY A 97 -42.06 -26.17 -13.07
C GLY A 97 -42.53 -24.80 -13.49
N PHE A 98 -42.08 -24.30 -14.64
CA PHE A 98 -42.67 -23.11 -15.26
C PHE A 98 -43.49 -23.52 -16.48
N SER A 99 -44.81 -23.56 -16.25
CA SER A 99 -45.86 -23.75 -17.23
C SER A 99 -45.83 -22.63 -18.29
N SER A 100 -45.87 -23.05 -19.54
CA SER A 100 -45.79 -22.25 -20.77
C SER A 100 -47.09 -21.51 -21.09
N LEU A 101 -47.45 -20.47 -20.32
CA LEU A 101 -48.63 -19.65 -20.65
C LEU A 101 -48.61 -18.20 -20.13
N LYS A 102 -47.56 -17.41 -20.45
CA LYS A 102 -47.60 -15.93 -20.36
C LYS A 102 -46.72 -15.22 -21.40
N ILE A 103 -46.77 -15.59 -22.68
CA ILE A 103 -45.97 -14.94 -23.76
C ILE A 103 -46.82 -14.09 -24.74
N ALA A 104 -48.14 -13.99 -24.57
CA ALA A 104 -48.96 -13.19 -25.51
C ALA A 104 -49.13 -11.70 -25.13
N GLY A 105 -48.81 -11.28 -23.90
CA GLY A 105 -49.05 -9.90 -23.44
C GLY A 105 -47.86 -8.93 -23.50
N ALA A 106 -46.63 -9.45 -23.58
CA ALA A 106 -45.42 -8.63 -23.41
C ALA A 106 -44.84 -8.06 -24.73
N MET A 107 -45.30 -8.54 -25.89
CA MET A 107 -44.77 -8.11 -27.20
C MET A 107 -45.38 -6.78 -27.71
N ALA A 108 -46.53 -6.36 -27.19
CA ALA A 108 -47.17 -5.10 -27.61
C ALA A 108 -46.60 -3.86 -26.91
N VAL A 109 -46.02 -4.01 -25.72
CA VAL A 109 -45.44 -2.89 -24.96
C VAL A 109 -44.04 -2.54 -25.46
N PHE A 110 -43.26 -3.52 -25.93
CA PHE A 110 -41.91 -3.28 -26.47
C PHE A 110 -41.91 -2.55 -27.82
N ALA A 111 -42.93 -2.74 -28.66
CA ALA A 111 -43.03 -2.07 -29.96
C ALA A 111 -43.40 -0.58 -29.86
N ALA A 112 -44.06 -0.15 -28.78
CA ALA A 112 -44.41 1.26 -28.57
C ALA A 112 -43.25 2.08 -27.98
N ILE A 113 -42.37 1.45 -27.19
CA ILE A 113 -41.22 2.12 -26.56
C ILE A 113 -40.07 2.36 -27.57
N THR A 114 -39.92 1.51 -28.58
CA THR A 114 -38.88 1.68 -29.61
C THR A 114 -39.15 2.85 -30.57
N VAL A 115 -40.43 3.20 -30.82
CA VAL A 115 -40.79 4.32 -31.71
C VAL A 115 -40.58 5.68 -31.05
N VAL A 116 -40.76 5.80 -29.73
CA VAL A 116 -40.52 7.05 -28.99
C VAL A 116 -39.02 7.28 -28.73
N ALA A 117 -38.24 6.22 -28.51
CA ALA A 117 -36.78 6.33 -28.33
C ALA A 117 -36.04 6.67 -29.65
N GLY A 118 -36.54 6.19 -30.80
CA GLY A 118 -35.92 6.46 -32.11
C GLY A 118 -36.05 7.92 -32.59
N ALA A 119 -37.07 8.65 -32.15
CA ALA A 119 -37.26 10.06 -32.49
C ALA A 119 -36.37 11.00 -31.65
N ALA A 120 -36.05 10.62 -30.41
CA ALA A 120 -35.17 11.39 -29.52
C ALA A 120 -33.68 11.30 -29.90
N TRP A 121 -33.28 10.27 -30.66
CA TRP A 121 -31.89 10.06 -31.10
C TRP A 121 -31.46 10.93 -32.29
N ARG A 122 -32.36 11.74 -32.87
CA ARG A 122 -32.02 12.66 -33.98
C ARG A 122 -31.56 14.05 -33.53
N HIS A 123 -31.62 14.36 -32.24
CA HIS A 123 -31.27 15.70 -31.71
C HIS A 123 -30.12 15.71 -30.69
N HIS A 124 -29.34 14.64 -30.55
CA HIS A 124 -28.09 14.73 -29.80
C HIS A 124 -27.02 15.51 -30.60
N PRO A 125 -26.47 16.61 -30.06
CA PRO A 125 -25.32 17.28 -30.68
C PRO A 125 -24.15 16.31 -30.70
N LYS A 126 -23.44 16.26 -31.82
CA LYS A 126 -22.23 15.44 -32.04
C LYS A 126 -21.24 15.70 -30.90
N GLY A 127 -21.16 14.74 -29.97
CA GLY A 127 -20.10 14.68 -28.98
C GLY A 127 -18.79 14.46 -29.72
N SER A 128 -17.85 15.36 -29.51
CA SER A 128 -16.50 15.31 -30.03
C SER A 128 -15.86 13.95 -29.76
N ASP A 129 -15.33 13.32 -30.82
CA ASP A 129 -14.42 12.19 -30.73
C ASP A 129 -13.16 12.60 -29.95
N VAL A 130 -13.20 12.46 -28.63
CA VAL A 130 -11.98 12.46 -27.82
C VAL A 130 -11.45 11.04 -27.88
N ALA A 131 -10.49 10.85 -28.78
CA ALA A 131 -9.60 9.71 -28.79
C ALA A 131 -9.20 9.37 -27.34
N ALA A 132 -9.33 8.09 -26.98
CA ALA A 132 -8.83 7.57 -25.71
C ALA A 132 -7.34 7.94 -25.57
N THR A 133 -7.08 9.02 -24.85
CA THR A 133 -5.77 9.34 -24.32
C THR A 133 -5.36 8.20 -23.38
N PRO A 134 -4.08 7.80 -23.36
CA PRO A 134 -3.58 6.88 -22.34
C PRO A 134 -3.99 7.43 -20.98
N HIS A 135 -4.50 6.56 -20.11
CA HIS A 135 -4.91 6.93 -18.74
C HIS A 135 -3.86 7.85 -18.12
N ALA A 136 -4.19 9.14 -18.02
CA ALA A 136 -3.57 10.01 -17.06
C ALA A 136 -3.88 9.35 -15.72
N VAL A 137 -2.86 8.77 -15.09
CA VAL A 137 -2.91 8.32 -13.71
C VAL A 137 -3.46 9.50 -12.93
N ARG A 138 -4.70 9.38 -12.45
CA ARG A 138 -5.23 10.36 -11.51
C ARG A 138 -4.25 10.39 -10.35
N ASP A 139 -3.74 11.57 -10.05
CA ASP A 139 -2.89 11.80 -8.89
C ASP A 139 -3.78 11.60 -7.65
N VAL A 140 -3.96 10.35 -7.25
CA VAL A 140 -4.81 9.95 -6.12
C VAL A 140 -3.96 10.12 -4.87
N SER A 141 -3.83 11.36 -4.42
CA SER A 141 -3.13 11.68 -3.16
C SER A 141 -3.97 11.35 -1.91
N LEU A 142 -5.22 10.93 -2.06
CA LEU A 142 -6.09 10.54 -0.94
C LEU A 142 -6.70 9.15 -1.20
N PRO A 143 -6.76 8.26 -0.19
CA PRO A 143 -7.45 6.98 -0.33
C PRO A 143 -8.96 7.17 -0.56
N ASP A 144 -9.59 6.21 -1.25
CA ASP A 144 -11.04 6.11 -1.27
C ASP A 144 -11.54 5.70 0.13
N GLN A 145 -12.22 6.61 0.82
CA GLN A 145 -12.68 6.42 2.19
C GLN A 145 -13.71 5.27 2.35
N LYS A 146 -14.34 4.81 1.27
CA LYS A 146 -15.21 3.63 1.31
C LYS A 146 -14.41 2.32 1.34
N LEU A 147 -13.23 2.32 0.71
CA LEU A 147 -12.34 1.15 0.66
C LEU A 147 -11.38 1.16 1.85
N THR A 148 -10.84 2.33 2.18
CA THR A 148 -9.85 2.52 3.25
C THR A 148 -10.31 3.63 4.21
N PRO A 149 -11.27 3.33 5.11
CA PRO A 149 -11.67 4.22 6.19
C PRO A 149 -10.59 4.44 7.25
N GLY A 150 -9.52 3.63 7.27
CA GLY A 150 -8.42 3.76 8.23
C GLY A 150 -8.67 2.98 9.51
N ASN A 151 -8.92 1.67 9.42
CA ASN A 151 -9.22 0.83 10.59
C ASN A 151 -8.07 0.79 11.61
N TYR A 152 -8.36 1.22 12.84
CA TYR A 152 -7.46 1.17 14.00
C TYR A 152 -8.13 0.46 15.18
N GLN A 153 -7.31 -0.07 16.09
CA GLN A 153 -7.76 -0.76 17.30
C GLN A 153 -7.57 0.12 18.54
N SER A 154 -8.30 -0.21 19.60
CA SER A 154 -8.09 0.42 20.91
C SER A 154 -6.77 -0.07 21.50
N VAL A 155 -5.77 0.80 21.56
CA VAL A 155 -4.45 0.54 22.14
C VAL A 155 -4.20 1.48 23.32
N ARG A 156 -3.37 1.06 24.28
CA ARG A 156 -2.97 1.95 25.37
C ARG A 156 -1.87 2.88 24.87
N LEU A 157 -1.89 4.12 25.35
CA LEU A 157 -0.88 5.13 25.02
C LEU A 157 0.56 4.64 25.26
N ARG A 158 0.79 3.91 26.36
CA ARG A 158 2.11 3.33 26.65
C ARG A 158 2.56 2.35 25.57
N ASP A 159 1.65 1.53 25.04
CA ASP A 159 1.97 0.46 24.10
C ASP A 159 2.34 1.09 22.74
N VAL A 160 1.71 2.22 22.40
CA VAL A 160 2.04 3.08 21.24
C VAL A 160 3.42 3.74 21.36
N CYS A 161 3.78 4.20 22.57
CA CYS A 161 5.01 4.97 22.77
C CYS A 161 6.24 4.13 23.15
N GLU A 162 6.03 2.91 23.64
CA GLU A 162 7.10 1.93 23.92
C GLU A 162 7.32 0.97 22.74
N ALA A 163 6.40 0.91 21.79
CA ALA A 163 6.62 0.19 20.54
C ALA A 163 7.91 0.73 19.90
N ARG A 164 8.84 -0.18 19.61
CA ARG A 164 9.95 0.15 18.70
C ARG A 164 9.33 0.60 17.38
N PRO A 165 9.92 1.59 16.68
CA PRO A 165 9.54 1.88 15.30
C PRO A 165 9.44 0.55 14.58
N TYR A 166 8.27 0.26 14.00
CA TYR A 166 7.95 -1.05 13.51
C TYR A 166 8.87 -1.34 12.33
N GLU A 167 10.04 -1.94 12.61
CA GLU A 167 10.91 -2.53 11.62
C GLU A 167 10.07 -3.57 10.88
N GLN A 168 9.60 -3.16 9.70
CA GLN A 168 9.34 -4.06 8.60
C GLN A 168 8.21 -5.09 8.79
N ALA A 169 6.97 -4.67 9.07
CA ALA A 169 5.85 -5.32 8.36
C ALA A 169 5.32 -4.48 7.20
N ARG A 170 6.27 -4.08 6.34
CA ARG A 170 6.01 -3.90 4.90
C ARG A 170 6.01 -5.25 4.18
N VAL A 171 5.39 -6.28 4.77
CA VAL A 171 5.21 -7.58 4.11
C VAL A 171 3.71 -7.83 3.99
N THR A 172 3.02 -6.94 3.29
CA THR A 172 1.77 -7.32 2.64
C THR A 172 2.12 -8.38 1.61
N SER A 173 1.52 -9.58 1.69
CA SER A 173 1.77 -10.62 0.70
C SER A 173 1.43 -10.11 -0.70
N ALA A 174 2.12 -10.61 -1.74
CA ALA A 174 1.80 -10.25 -3.12
C ALA A 174 0.31 -10.50 -3.46
N SER A 175 -0.32 -11.50 -2.84
CA SER A 175 -1.75 -11.77 -2.97
C SER A 175 -2.63 -10.65 -2.39
N LEU A 176 -2.27 -10.11 -1.22
CA LEU A 176 -2.98 -9.00 -0.58
C LEU A 176 -2.80 -7.71 -1.38
N GLN A 177 -1.59 -7.43 -1.85
CA GLN A 177 -1.31 -6.26 -2.71
C GLN A 177 -2.16 -6.30 -3.99
N GLN A 178 -2.24 -7.46 -4.65
CA GLN A 178 -3.09 -7.64 -5.82
C GLN A 178 -4.59 -7.53 -5.49
N GLN A 179 -5.02 -7.96 -4.30
CA GLN A 179 -6.41 -7.80 -3.87
C GLN A 179 -6.76 -6.33 -3.71
N ILE A 180 -5.94 -5.56 -3.00
CA ILE A 180 -6.14 -4.11 -2.81
C ILE A 180 -6.22 -3.40 -4.16
N LEU A 181 -5.29 -3.68 -5.08
CA LEU A 181 -5.31 -3.09 -6.42
C LEU A 181 -6.58 -3.44 -7.20
N ARG A 182 -7.13 -4.65 -7.04
CA ARG A 182 -8.42 -5.02 -7.65
C ARG A 182 -9.59 -4.27 -7.04
N GLU A 183 -9.64 -4.13 -5.72
CA GLU A 183 -10.70 -3.40 -5.01
C GLU A 183 -10.72 -1.91 -5.41
N TYR A 184 -9.53 -1.35 -5.63
CA TYR A 184 -9.35 0.01 -6.15
C TYR A 184 -9.61 0.15 -7.66
N GLY A 185 -10.06 -0.91 -8.34
CA GLY A 185 -10.34 -0.85 -9.78
C GLY A 185 -9.09 -0.67 -10.65
N MET A 186 -7.92 -1.09 -10.15
CA MET A 186 -6.62 -1.03 -10.83
C MET A 186 -6.05 -2.42 -11.17
N PRO A 187 -6.82 -3.31 -11.82
CA PRO A 187 -6.30 -4.62 -12.22
C PRO A 187 -5.20 -4.46 -13.28
N GLY A 188 -4.08 -5.17 -13.10
CA GLY A 188 -2.98 -5.18 -14.08
C GLY A 188 -1.94 -4.06 -13.93
N THR A 189 -2.15 -3.14 -12.98
CA THR A 189 -1.12 -2.16 -12.57
C THR A 189 0.08 -2.88 -11.97
N ALA A 190 1.29 -2.48 -12.36
CA ALA A 190 2.50 -3.02 -11.75
C ALA A 190 2.60 -2.52 -10.30
N VAL A 191 2.74 -3.46 -9.35
CA VAL A 191 2.87 -3.15 -7.93
C VAL A 191 4.02 -2.17 -7.67
N SER A 192 5.08 -2.17 -8.50
CA SER A 192 6.21 -1.25 -8.38
C SER A 192 5.89 0.24 -8.58
N GLN A 193 4.68 0.58 -9.06
CA GLN A 193 4.25 1.97 -9.25
C GLN A 193 3.59 2.58 -8.00
N TYR A 194 3.27 1.76 -7.00
CA TYR A 194 2.57 2.17 -5.79
C TYR A 194 3.23 1.55 -4.56
N GLU A 195 3.12 2.23 -3.42
CA GLU A 195 3.34 1.65 -2.11
C GLU A 195 2.00 1.19 -1.56
N ILE A 196 1.89 -0.06 -1.13
CA ILE A 196 0.72 -0.48 -0.36
C ILE A 196 1.01 -0.14 1.09
N ASP A 197 0.31 0.85 1.60
CA ASP A 197 0.63 1.44 2.89
C ASP A 197 -0.60 1.63 3.77
N PHE A 198 -0.35 1.78 5.07
CA PHE A 198 -1.36 2.03 6.08
C PHE A 198 -1.89 3.47 5.98
N LEU A 199 -3.19 3.68 6.14
CA LEU A 199 -3.73 5.03 6.34
C LEU A 199 -3.52 5.50 7.79
N VAL A 200 -3.73 4.62 8.75
CA VAL A 200 -3.34 4.80 10.16
C VAL A 200 -2.22 3.80 10.45
N ILE A 201 -1.03 4.27 10.83
CA ILE A 201 0.10 3.36 11.09
C ILE A 201 -0.06 2.56 12.39
N PRO A 202 0.59 1.39 12.51
CA PRO A 202 0.59 0.58 13.74
C PRO A 202 1.01 1.34 15.00
N GLU A 203 1.94 2.28 14.89
CA GLU A 203 2.41 3.13 15.98
C GLU A 203 1.34 4.13 16.43
N LEU A 204 0.27 4.32 15.66
CA LEU A 204 -0.95 5.02 16.08
C LEU A 204 -2.11 4.04 16.34
N GLY A 205 -1.84 2.74 16.48
CA GLY A 205 -2.85 1.70 16.71
C GLY A 205 -3.57 1.21 15.44
N GLY A 206 -3.06 1.54 14.25
CA GLY A 206 -3.56 1.04 12.98
C GLY A 206 -3.50 -0.48 12.86
N THR A 207 -4.46 -1.06 12.14
CA THR A 207 -4.53 -2.51 11.90
C THR A 207 -3.97 -2.88 10.52
N SER A 208 -3.54 -4.13 10.33
CA SER A 208 -3.15 -4.69 9.02
C SER A 208 -4.32 -5.16 8.17
N ASP A 209 -5.54 -4.73 8.52
CA ASP A 209 -6.75 -5.03 7.79
C ASP A 209 -6.78 -4.29 6.44
N ILE A 210 -7.44 -4.88 5.45
CA ILE A 210 -7.51 -4.31 4.10
C ILE A 210 -8.15 -2.92 4.08
N HIS A 211 -9.06 -2.62 5.01
CA HIS A 211 -9.71 -1.31 5.14
C HIS A 211 -8.83 -0.25 5.82
N ASN A 212 -7.59 -0.58 6.16
CA ASN A 212 -6.56 0.38 6.57
C ASN A 212 -5.40 0.43 5.57
N LEU A 213 -5.42 -0.36 4.50
CA LEU A 213 -4.37 -0.39 3.49
C LEU A 213 -4.86 0.24 2.20
N TRP A 214 -4.00 1.00 1.52
CA TRP A 214 -4.34 1.63 0.25
C TRP A 214 -3.12 1.73 -0.67
N PRO A 215 -3.33 1.83 -2.00
CA PRO A 215 -2.26 2.03 -2.96
C PRO A 215 -1.88 3.51 -3.03
N GLU A 216 -0.75 3.86 -2.42
CA GLU A 216 -0.17 5.19 -2.41
C GLU A 216 0.76 5.39 -3.63
N PRO A 217 0.53 6.40 -4.48
CA PRO A 217 1.36 6.63 -5.67
C PRO A 217 2.73 7.22 -5.31
N TYR A 218 3.81 6.60 -5.79
CA TYR A 218 5.16 7.19 -5.68
C TYR A 218 5.33 8.47 -6.52
N SER A 219 4.50 8.65 -7.56
CA SER A 219 4.67 9.69 -8.57
C SER A 219 4.00 11.03 -8.24
N SER A 220 3.30 11.16 -7.11
CA SER A 220 2.70 12.44 -6.74
C SER A 220 3.79 13.46 -6.41
N THR A 221 3.79 14.61 -7.07
CA THR A 221 4.86 15.61 -6.92
C THR A 221 4.72 16.45 -5.66
N GLU A 222 3.50 16.60 -5.13
CA GLU A 222 3.23 17.42 -3.95
C GLU A 222 2.82 16.58 -2.74
N TRP A 223 1.80 15.72 -2.87
CA TRP A 223 1.26 14.94 -1.76
C TRP A 223 1.56 13.46 -1.98
N ASN A 224 2.75 13.04 -1.54
CA ASN A 224 3.27 11.67 -1.68
C ASN A 224 3.56 11.01 -0.32
N ALA A 225 3.93 9.73 -0.39
CA ALA A 225 4.30 8.88 0.75
C ALA A 225 5.23 9.58 1.75
N HIS A 226 6.26 10.28 1.29
CA HIS A 226 7.20 10.94 2.20
C HIS A 226 6.57 12.08 3.01
N VAL A 227 5.58 12.76 2.45
CA VAL A 227 4.82 13.81 3.14
C VAL A 227 3.91 13.19 4.19
N LYS A 228 3.30 12.05 3.88
CA LYS A 228 2.50 11.27 4.81
C LYS A 228 3.34 10.66 5.94
N ASP A 229 4.50 10.07 5.63
CA ASP A 229 5.47 9.56 6.61
C ASP A 229 5.82 10.65 7.65
N ALA A 230 6.06 11.88 7.18
CA ALA A 230 6.37 13.00 8.06
C ALA A 230 5.20 13.41 8.96
N LEU A 231 3.95 13.31 8.47
CA LEU A 231 2.77 13.48 9.32
C LEU A 231 2.68 12.39 10.38
N GLU A 232 2.88 11.15 9.99
CA GLU A 232 2.78 10.00 10.90
C GLU A 232 3.77 10.09 12.05
N GLU A 233 5.03 10.38 11.74
CA GLU A 233 6.07 10.65 12.72
C GLU A 233 5.68 11.82 13.66
N ARG A 234 5.21 12.92 13.07
CA ARG A 234 4.79 14.11 13.84
C ARG A 234 3.62 13.80 14.78
N LEU A 235 2.62 13.06 14.32
CA LEU A 235 1.47 12.66 15.12
C LEU A 235 1.90 11.74 16.26
N HIS A 236 2.74 10.75 15.99
CA HIS A 236 3.28 9.85 17.01
C HIS A 236 4.04 10.63 18.09
N GLN A 237 4.93 11.54 17.68
CA GLN A 237 5.65 12.42 18.61
C GLN A 237 4.69 13.24 19.48
N LEU A 238 3.70 13.92 18.88
CA LEU A 238 2.74 14.74 19.62
C LEU A 238 1.92 13.90 20.61
N VAL A 239 1.54 12.67 20.22
CA VAL A 239 0.83 11.73 21.08
C VAL A 239 1.70 11.29 22.26
N CYS A 240 2.95 10.91 22.02
CA CYS A 240 3.85 10.45 23.06
C CYS A 240 4.35 11.56 23.99
N GLU A 241 4.43 12.79 23.50
CA GLU A 241 4.64 13.99 24.31
C GLU A 241 3.37 14.47 25.03
N ARG A 242 2.22 13.78 24.84
CA ARG A 242 0.90 14.14 25.39
C ARG A 242 0.38 15.51 24.99
N LYS A 243 0.86 16.04 23.85
CA LYS A 243 0.39 17.29 23.24
C LYS A 243 -0.83 17.06 22.34
N LEU A 244 -1.10 15.80 21.97
CA LEU A 244 -2.24 15.39 21.18
C LEU A 244 -2.84 14.10 21.76
N ASP A 245 -4.17 14.03 21.82
CA ASP A 245 -4.85 12.79 22.20
C ASP A 245 -4.78 11.75 21.06
N LEU A 246 -4.54 10.49 21.41
CA LEU A 246 -4.37 9.41 20.43
C LEU A 246 -5.61 9.25 19.53
N ALA A 247 -6.82 9.32 20.08
CA ALA A 247 -8.04 9.17 19.30
C ALA A 247 -8.22 10.36 18.32
N THR A 248 -7.75 11.54 18.70
CA THR A 248 -7.73 12.71 17.80
C THR A 248 -6.73 12.51 16.65
N ALA A 249 -5.53 12.01 16.94
CA ALA A 249 -4.52 11.71 15.92
C ALA A 249 -5.04 10.68 14.91
N GLN A 250 -5.62 9.57 15.41
CA GLN A 250 -6.24 8.52 14.60
C GLN A 250 -7.36 9.05 13.72
N HIS A 251 -8.27 9.85 14.30
CA HIS A 251 -9.38 10.43 13.55
C HIS A 251 -8.92 11.38 12.44
N ASP A 252 -7.97 12.26 12.74
CA ASP A 252 -7.51 13.28 11.80
C ASP A 252 -6.82 12.65 10.59
N ILE A 253 -5.91 11.70 10.80
CA ILE A 253 -5.18 11.04 9.70
C ILE A 253 -6.12 10.18 8.85
N ALA A 254 -7.03 9.43 9.48
CA ALA A 254 -8.01 8.58 8.79
C ALA A 254 -9.05 9.39 7.98
N THR A 255 -9.42 10.58 8.45
CA THR A 255 -10.41 11.42 7.77
C THR A 255 -9.83 12.08 6.53
N ASN A 256 -8.67 12.72 6.68
CA ASN A 256 -7.97 13.39 5.58
C ASN A 256 -6.52 13.71 5.99
N TRP A 257 -5.60 12.81 5.65
CA TRP A 257 -4.19 12.96 6.03
C TRP A 257 -3.56 14.27 5.49
N ILE A 258 -3.94 14.76 4.30
CA ILE A 258 -3.44 16.05 3.78
C ILE A 258 -3.87 17.21 4.68
N SER A 259 -5.14 17.23 5.12
CA SER A 259 -5.65 18.26 6.02
C SER A 259 -5.02 18.17 7.41
N ALA A 260 -4.78 16.95 7.89
CA ALA A 260 -4.01 16.70 9.10
C ALA A 260 -2.57 17.23 8.99
N TYR A 261 -1.88 16.97 7.87
CA TYR A 261 -0.55 17.53 7.60
C TYR A 261 -0.56 19.05 7.74
N LYS A 262 -1.48 19.72 7.03
CA LYS A 262 -1.61 21.17 7.09
C LYS A 262 -1.86 21.69 8.50
N LYS A 263 -2.70 20.99 9.27
CA LYS A 263 -3.02 21.30 10.67
C LYS A 263 -1.79 21.21 11.58
N TYR A 264 -1.02 20.13 11.50
CA TYR A 264 0.06 19.82 12.46
C TYR A 264 1.43 20.38 12.07
N PHE A 265 1.63 20.72 10.80
CA PHE A 265 2.81 21.45 10.30
C PHE A 265 2.56 22.96 10.11
N HIS A 266 1.32 23.42 10.30
CA HIS A 266 0.92 24.82 10.15
C HIS A 266 1.32 25.43 8.79
N THR A 267 1.13 24.65 7.72
CA THR A 267 1.51 24.99 6.35
C THR A 267 0.43 24.54 5.37
N ASN A 268 0.36 25.16 4.20
CA ASN A 268 -0.52 24.70 3.11
C ASN A 268 0.21 23.82 2.09
N VAL A 269 1.53 23.72 2.19
CA VAL A 269 2.40 22.97 1.27
C VAL A 269 3.35 22.07 2.07
N PRO A 270 3.79 20.93 1.51
CA PRO A 270 4.77 20.07 2.16
C PRO A 270 6.04 20.81 2.56
N VAL A 271 6.52 20.57 3.77
CA VAL A 271 7.77 21.15 4.28
C VAL A 271 8.96 20.37 3.71
N PRO A 272 10.00 21.04 3.17
CA PRO A 272 11.20 20.37 2.70
C PRO A 272 11.84 19.52 3.79
N ALA A 273 12.36 18.36 3.40
CA ALA A 273 12.91 17.37 4.33
C ALA A 273 13.96 17.95 5.29
N ASP A 274 14.73 18.93 4.86
CA ASP A 274 15.88 19.53 5.54
C ASP A 274 15.50 20.62 6.57
N SER A 275 14.21 20.93 6.73
CA SER A 275 13.71 22.01 7.61
C SER A 275 12.88 21.50 8.80
N ARG A 276 12.96 20.19 9.09
CA ARG A 276 12.22 19.52 10.17
C ARG A 276 13.06 19.57 11.46
N SER A 277 12.70 20.48 12.37
CA SER A 277 13.29 20.65 13.70
C SER A 277 12.27 20.45 14.82
#